data_AF-A0A2N2LUL8-F1
#
_entry.id   AF-A0A2N2LUL8-F1
#
_cell.length_a   1.000
_cell.length_b   1.000
_cell.length_c   1.000
_cell.angle_alpha   90.00
_cell.angle_beta   90.00
_cell.angle_gamma   90.00
#
_symmetry.space_group_name_H-M   'P 1'
#
loop_
_entity.id
_entity.type
_entity.pdbx_description
1 polymer ?
#
loop_
_entity_poly.entity_id
_entity_poly.type
_entity_poly.pdbx_seq_one_letter_code
_entity_poly.pdbx_strand_id
1 'polypeptide(L)'
;MTMEWNAICDPHATEIVYRTPIQNHYSVGLDVTQKVTMSPDEFRDKFSRDSLYRVLDYAEIWLQKRDLVTFHDPLAAAAIFEPEIVRFEQGIVTVDLGNKRTMGLTDFTPVSGGPHFVANDTNAEAFFHHFFSQSRMLPETNSESTIGMLR
;
A
#
# COMPACT_ATOMS: atom_id res chain seq x y z
N MET A 1 -14.94 7.03 -11.72
CA MET A 1 -14.66 5.60 -11.55
C MET A 1 -13.19 5.40 -11.80
N THR A 2 -12.47 4.88 -10.82
CA THR A 2 -11.03 4.62 -10.90
C THR A 2 -10.86 3.13 -11.07
N MET A 3 -10.08 2.70 -12.06
CA MET A 3 -9.74 1.29 -12.24
C MET A 3 -8.38 1.03 -11.58
N GLU A 4 -8.33 0.01 -10.73
CA GLU A 4 -7.11 -0.39 -10.04
C GLU A 4 -6.25 -1.26 -10.97
N TRP A 5 -4.93 -1.05 -10.93
CA TRP A 5 -4.00 -1.60 -11.92
C TRP A 5 -3.87 -3.13 -11.82
N ASN A 6 -3.80 -3.69 -10.62
CA ASN A 6 -3.73 -5.15 -10.42
C ASN A 6 -5.00 -5.82 -10.97
N ALA A 7 -6.18 -5.24 -10.70
CA ALA A 7 -7.47 -5.76 -11.16
C ALA A 7 -7.60 -5.74 -12.70
N ILE A 8 -7.18 -4.64 -13.36
CA ILE A 8 -7.25 -4.54 -14.84
C ILE A 8 -6.11 -5.24 -15.57
N CYS A 9 -5.01 -5.56 -14.88
CA CYS A 9 -3.89 -6.29 -15.47
C CYS A 9 -4.32 -7.71 -15.87
N ASP A 10 -5.16 -8.35 -15.05
CA ASP A 10 -5.84 -9.60 -15.39
C ASP A 10 -7.27 -9.61 -14.80
N PRO A 11 -8.26 -9.08 -15.55
CA PRO A 11 -9.66 -9.06 -15.12
C PRO A 11 -10.23 -10.44 -14.85
N HIS A 12 -9.80 -11.44 -15.63
CA HIS A 12 -10.30 -12.81 -15.50
C HIS A 12 -9.78 -13.48 -14.23
N ALA A 13 -8.49 -13.35 -13.93
CA ALA A 13 -7.93 -13.81 -12.66
C ALA A 13 -8.60 -13.09 -11.48
N THR A 14 -8.82 -11.78 -11.58
CA THR A 14 -9.51 -10.99 -10.56
C THR A 14 -10.93 -11.52 -10.30
N GLU A 15 -11.70 -11.81 -11.36
CA GLU A 15 -13.05 -12.39 -11.23
C GLU A 15 -13.04 -13.78 -10.58
N ILE A 16 -12.09 -14.64 -10.97
CA ILE A 16 -11.94 -15.98 -10.39
C ILE A 16 -11.66 -15.89 -8.88
N VAL A 17 -10.78 -14.98 -8.46
CA VAL A 17 -10.46 -14.77 -7.05
C VAL A 17 -11.69 -14.30 -6.27
N TYR A 18 -12.43 -13.30 -6.76
CA TYR A 18 -13.65 -12.83 -6.09
C TYR A 18 -14.82 -13.83 -6.13
N ARG A 19 -14.85 -14.78 -7.05
CA ARG A 19 -15.86 -15.84 -7.08
C ARG A 19 -15.50 -17.09 -6.29
N THR A 20 -14.24 -17.22 -5.88
CA THR A 20 -13.80 -18.37 -5.10
C THR A 20 -14.47 -18.33 -3.72
N PRO A 21 -15.12 -19.42 -3.28
CA PRO A 21 -15.87 -19.44 -2.03
C PRO A 21 -14.94 -19.55 -0.81
N ILE A 22 -14.20 -18.49 -0.52
CA ILE A 22 -13.41 -18.33 0.70
C ILE A 22 -14.25 -17.66 1.80
N GLN A 23 -13.99 -18.04 3.06
CA GLN A 23 -14.81 -17.59 4.19
C GLN A 23 -14.74 -16.07 4.39
N ASN A 24 -13.53 -15.51 4.38
CA ASN A 24 -13.30 -14.08 4.51
C ASN A 24 -12.28 -13.64 3.44
N HIS A 25 -12.70 -12.78 2.52
CA HIS A 25 -11.84 -12.17 1.50
C HIS A 25 -11.65 -10.68 1.82
N TYR A 26 -10.45 -10.29 2.21
CA TYR A 26 -10.14 -8.90 2.53
C TYR A 26 -9.54 -8.18 1.33
N SER A 27 -10.01 -6.97 1.03
CA SER A 27 -9.58 -6.18 -0.11
C SER A 27 -9.21 -4.77 0.33
N VAL A 28 -7.97 -4.35 0.06
CA VAL A 28 -7.42 -3.04 0.42
C VAL A 28 -7.20 -2.25 -0.86
N GLY A 29 -8.25 -1.54 -1.29
CA GLY A 29 -8.33 -0.88 -2.59
C GLY A 29 -7.81 0.55 -2.62
N LEU A 30 -8.00 1.22 -3.77
CA LEU A 30 -7.61 2.62 -3.97
C LEU A 30 -8.37 3.58 -3.05
N ASP A 31 -9.58 3.23 -2.64
CA ASP A 31 -10.43 4.02 -1.72
C ASP A 31 -9.74 4.35 -0.39
N VAL A 32 -8.80 3.49 0.05
CA VAL A 32 -8.01 3.71 1.26
C VAL A 32 -6.53 3.90 1.00
N THR A 33 -5.94 3.17 0.05
CA THR A 33 -4.48 3.21 -0.16
C THR A 33 -4.02 4.58 -0.63
N GLN A 34 -4.84 5.31 -1.39
CA GLN A 34 -4.52 6.68 -1.82
C GLN A 34 -4.52 7.71 -0.68
N LYS A 35 -5.00 7.34 0.52
CA LYS A 35 -4.92 8.17 1.73
C LYS A 35 -3.58 8.02 2.46
N VAL A 36 -2.77 7.02 2.11
CA VAL A 36 -1.49 6.71 2.75
C VAL A 36 -0.37 7.11 1.82
N THR A 37 0.01 8.38 1.91
CA THR A 37 0.98 9.02 1.02
C THR A 37 2.08 9.75 1.77
N MET A 38 3.18 9.98 1.07
CA MET A 38 4.32 10.74 1.55
C MET A 38 4.88 11.57 0.39
N SER A 39 5.30 12.80 0.65
CA SER A 39 6.02 13.58 -0.37
C SER A 39 7.39 12.96 -0.67
N PRO A 40 7.96 13.19 -1.86
CA PRO A 40 9.32 12.75 -2.18
C PRO A 40 10.38 13.21 -1.16
N ASP A 41 10.23 14.42 -0.60
CA ASP A 41 11.19 14.97 0.36
C ASP A 41 11.09 14.29 1.73
N GLU A 42 9.87 14.07 2.23
CA GLU A 42 9.64 13.27 3.44
C GLU A 42 10.12 11.83 3.27
N PHE A 43 9.94 11.25 2.08
CA PHE A 43 10.40 9.90 1.76
C PHE A 43 11.92 9.84 1.80
N ARG A 44 12.62 10.79 1.16
CA ARG A 44 14.08 10.90 1.23
C ARG A 44 14.57 11.05 2.66
N ASP A 45 13.98 11.97 3.42
CA ASP A 45 14.39 12.22 4.80
C ASP A 45 14.22 10.97 5.68
N LYS A 46 13.03 10.37 5.69
CA LYS A 46 12.75 9.19 6.54
C LYS A 46 13.59 7.99 6.15
N PHE A 47 13.66 7.64 4.86
CA PHE A 47 14.38 6.43 4.43
C PHE A 47 15.90 6.60 4.49
N SER A 48 16.46 7.82 4.34
CA SER A 48 17.89 8.04 4.49
C SER A 48 18.41 7.76 5.90
N ARG A 49 17.55 7.91 6.91
CA ARG A 49 17.84 7.68 8.33
C ARG A 49 17.44 6.29 8.80
N ASP A 50 16.87 5.47 7.93
CA ASP A 50 16.33 4.16 8.27
C ASP A 50 17.20 3.04 7.69
N SER A 51 17.23 1.88 8.36
CA SER A 51 17.82 0.65 7.84
C SER A 51 17.31 0.22 6.45
N LEU A 52 16.16 0.74 6.02
CA LEU A 52 15.57 0.58 4.69
C LEU A 52 16.10 1.57 3.65
N TYR A 53 17.19 2.29 3.90
CA TYR A 53 17.77 3.27 2.95
C TYR A 53 18.01 2.71 1.53
N ARG A 54 18.19 1.40 1.35
CA ARG A 54 18.28 0.76 0.02
C ARG A 54 17.00 0.88 -0.80
N VAL A 55 15.83 0.98 -0.14
CA VAL A 55 14.56 1.26 -0.81
C VAL A 55 14.59 2.63 -1.48
N LEU A 56 15.27 3.60 -0.88
CA LEU A 56 15.47 4.92 -1.48
C LEU A 56 16.26 4.82 -2.79
N ASP A 57 17.33 4.01 -2.83
CA ASP A 57 18.13 3.78 -4.05
C ASP A 57 17.25 3.29 -5.22
N TYR A 58 16.29 2.39 -4.97
CA TYR A 58 15.36 1.91 -5.99
C TYR A 58 14.25 2.91 -6.34
N ALA A 59 13.81 3.70 -5.36
CA ALA A 59 12.71 4.65 -5.51
C ALA A 59 13.13 5.93 -6.25
N GLU A 60 14.41 6.32 -6.24
CA GLU A 60 14.86 7.64 -6.67
C GLU A 60 14.40 8.03 -8.09
N ILE A 61 14.44 7.09 -9.05
CA ILE A 61 13.99 7.36 -10.42
C ILE A 61 12.48 7.68 -10.51
N TRP A 62 11.68 7.14 -9.58
CA TRP A 62 10.25 7.40 -9.47
C TRP A 62 10.00 8.72 -8.75
N LEU A 63 10.78 9.04 -7.71
CA LEU A 63 10.68 10.29 -6.95
C LEU A 63 10.97 11.53 -7.81
N GLN A 64 11.70 11.39 -8.91
CA GLN A 64 11.95 12.48 -9.87
C GLN A 64 10.71 12.84 -10.72
N LYS A 65 9.72 11.95 -10.80
CA LYS A 65 8.58 12.06 -11.74
C LYS A 65 7.22 12.12 -11.05
N ARG A 66 7.18 11.97 -9.72
CA ARG A 66 5.96 11.82 -8.94
C ARG A 66 5.93 12.84 -7.82
N ASP A 67 4.79 13.49 -7.65
CA ASP A 67 4.57 14.46 -6.57
C ASP A 67 4.29 13.78 -5.22
N LEU A 68 3.86 12.52 -5.24
CA LEU A 68 3.53 11.72 -4.07
C LEU A 68 3.98 10.27 -4.26
N VAL A 69 4.40 9.66 -3.15
CA VAL A 69 4.58 8.22 -3.00
C VAL A 69 3.39 7.66 -2.25
N THR A 70 2.72 6.65 -2.83
CA THR A 70 1.58 5.99 -2.21
C THR A 70 1.97 4.58 -1.75
N PHE A 71 1.60 4.23 -0.52
CA PHE A 71 1.98 2.96 0.11
C PHE A 71 0.86 1.93 -0.05
N HIS A 72 0.58 1.52 -1.29
CA HIS A 72 -0.50 0.56 -1.61
C HIS A 72 -0.30 -0.80 -0.92
N ASP A 73 0.70 -1.56 -1.36
CA ASP A 73 0.96 -2.91 -0.86
C ASP A 73 1.40 -2.92 0.62
N PRO A 74 2.23 -1.95 1.10
CA PRO A 74 2.56 -1.88 2.51
C PRO A 74 1.34 -1.71 3.42
N LEU A 75 0.31 -0.95 3.02
CA LEU A 75 -0.92 -0.81 3.80
C LEU A 75 -1.66 -2.15 3.92
N ALA A 76 -1.77 -2.89 2.80
CA ALA A 76 -2.40 -4.21 2.80
C ALA A 76 -1.65 -5.20 3.70
N ALA A 77 -0.31 -5.17 3.69
CA ALA A 77 0.52 -6.00 4.56
C ALA A 77 0.38 -5.62 6.04
N ALA A 78 0.39 -4.32 6.36
CA ALA A 78 0.27 -3.84 7.73
C ALA A 78 -1.08 -4.20 8.36
N ALA A 79 -2.17 -4.16 7.58
CA ALA A 79 -3.52 -4.50 8.03
C ALA A 79 -3.68 -5.96 8.52
N ILE A 80 -2.76 -6.86 8.13
CA ILE A 80 -2.73 -8.24 8.63
C ILE A 80 -2.28 -8.29 10.10
N PHE A 81 -1.32 -7.45 10.47
CA PHE A 81 -0.68 -7.47 11.80
C PHE A 81 -1.27 -6.45 12.76
N GLU A 82 -1.81 -5.36 12.23
CA GLU A 82 -2.48 -4.32 13.00
C GLU A 82 -3.86 -4.02 12.37
N PRO A 83 -4.89 -4.80 12.73
CA PRO A 83 -6.22 -4.71 12.13
C PRO A 83 -6.89 -3.35 12.32
N GLU A 84 -6.50 -2.58 13.34
CA GLU A 84 -7.07 -1.25 13.62
C GLU A 84 -6.61 -0.16 12.63
N ILE A 85 -5.60 -0.43 11.79
CA ILE A 85 -5.15 0.51 10.74
C ILE A 85 -6.22 0.69 9.65
N VAL A 86 -7.04 -0.33 9.40
CA VAL A 86 -8.01 -0.34 8.29
C VAL A 86 -9.38 -0.76 8.79
N ARG A 87 -10.41 0.01 8.41
CA ARG A 87 -11.80 -0.36 8.64
C ARG A 87 -12.36 -1.03 7.40
N PHE A 88 -13.02 -2.17 7.61
CA PHE A 88 -13.62 -2.96 6.56
C PHE A 88 -15.14 -2.92 6.62
N GLU A 89 -15.74 -2.91 5.43
CA GLU A 89 -17.17 -3.08 5.23
C GLU A 89 -17.45 -4.42 4.56
N GLN A 90 -18.45 -5.15 5.07
CA GLN A 90 -18.81 -6.46 4.56
C GLN A 90 -19.79 -6.36 3.40
N GLY A 91 -19.57 -7.16 2.35
CA GLY A 91 -20.48 -7.22 1.22
C GLY A 91 -20.05 -8.18 0.13
N ILE A 92 -20.42 -7.84 -1.10
CA ILE A 92 -20.11 -8.59 -2.31
C ILE A 92 -19.38 -7.66 -3.26
N VAL A 93 -18.36 -8.20 -3.90
CA VAL A 93 -17.57 -7.55 -4.95
C VAL A 93 -17.82 -8.33 -6.23
N THR A 94 -18.12 -7.60 -7.30
CA THR A 94 -18.23 -8.15 -8.65
C THR A 94 -17.18 -7.51 -9.55
N VAL A 95 -16.81 -8.20 -10.62
CA VAL A 95 -15.79 -7.75 -11.58
C VAL A 95 -16.45 -7.68 -12.95
N ASP A 96 -16.37 -6.52 -13.61
CA ASP A 96 -16.87 -6.39 -14.97
C ASP A 96 -15.94 -7.11 -15.96
N LEU A 97 -16.49 -8.08 -16.68
CA LEU A 97 -15.84 -8.77 -17.80
C LEU A 97 -16.55 -8.52 -19.15
N GLY A 98 -17.71 -7.87 -19.14
CA GLY A 98 -18.60 -7.77 -20.28
C GLY A 98 -18.32 -6.55 -21.17
N ASN A 99 -17.77 -5.48 -20.62
CA ASN A 99 -17.50 -4.25 -21.35
C ASN A 99 -16.00 -3.97 -21.46
N LYS A 100 -15.49 -3.88 -22.68
CA LYS A 100 -14.06 -3.61 -22.97
C LYS A 100 -13.51 -2.34 -22.32
N ARG A 101 -14.35 -1.33 -22.01
CA ARG A 101 -13.92 -0.06 -21.41
C ARG A 101 -13.83 -0.10 -19.89
N THR A 102 -14.53 -1.03 -19.26
CA THR A 102 -14.63 -1.18 -17.80
C THR A 102 -14.19 -2.56 -17.35
N MET A 103 -13.57 -3.34 -18.24
CA MET A 103 -13.09 -4.68 -17.96
C MET A 103 -12.07 -4.64 -16.81
N GLY A 104 -12.35 -5.39 -15.74
CA GLY A 104 -11.56 -5.39 -14.51
C GLY A 104 -12.02 -4.37 -13.46
N LEU A 105 -13.06 -3.57 -13.74
CA LEU A 105 -13.68 -2.72 -12.72
C LEU A 105 -14.30 -3.58 -11.62
N THR A 106 -13.89 -3.34 -10.38
CA THR A 106 -14.48 -3.94 -9.19
C THR A 106 -15.62 -3.07 -8.67
N ASP A 107 -16.81 -3.64 -8.52
CA ASP A 107 -17.97 -2.97 -7.93
C ASP A 107 -18.36 -3.63 -6.60
N PHE A 108 -18.55 -2.81 -5.57
CA PHE A 108 -18.84 -3.27 -4.22
C PHE A 108 -20.28 -2.93 -3.83
N THR A 109 -21.01 -3.93 -3.33
CA THR A 109 -22.34 -3.77 -2.76
C THR A 109 -22.32 -4.23 -1.29
N PRO A 110 -22.62 -3.36 -0.32
CA PRO A 110 -22.75 -3.73 1.08
C PRO A 110 -23.85 -4.78 1.28
N VAL A 111 -23.50 -5.92 1.87
CA VAL A 111 -24.42 -7.04 2.12
C VAL A 111 -23.99 -7.75 3.41
N SER A 112 -24.89 -7.84 4.38
CA SER A 112 -24.63 -8.58 5.62
C SER A 112 -24.41 -10.07 5.31
N GLY A 113 -23.34 -10.65 5.87
CA GLY A 113 -22.99 -12.05 5.64
C GLY A 113 -22.33 -12.33 4.29
N GLY A 114 -22.01 -11.30 3.50
CA GLY A 114 -21.21 -11.45 2.28
C GLY A 114 -19.77 -11.89 2.58
N PRO A 115 -19.09 -12.59 1.66
CA PRO A 115 -17.74 -13.13 1.90
C PRO A 115 -16.64 -12.06 1.83
N HIS A 116 -16.93 -10.87 1.28
CA HIS A 116 -15.93 -9.85 1.00
C HIS A 116 -15.93 -8.74 2.05
N PHE A 117 -14.74 -8.33 2.46
CA PHE A 117 -14.46 -7.27 3.40
C PHE A 117 -13.62 -6.22 2.69
N VAL A 118 -14.25 -5.14 2.26
CA VAL A 118 -13.60 -4.07 1.49
C VAL A 118 -13.22 -2.93 2.43
N ALA A 119 -11.95 -2.52 2.38
CA ALA A 119 -11.46 -1.40 3.16
C ALA A 119 -12.14 -0.10 2.72
N ASN A 120 -12.80 0.60 3.64
CA ASN A 120 -13.47 1.87 3.37
C ASN A 120 -12.83 3.06 4.10
N ASP A 121 -12.03 2.80 5.14
CA ASP A 121 -11.29 3.84 5.83
C ASP A 121 -9.94 3.34 6.38
N THR A 122 -9.02 4.26 6.64
CA THR A 122 -7.70 3.94 7.19
C THR A 122 -7.14 5.05 8.07
N ASN A 123 -6.36 4.65 9.09
CA ASN A 123 -5.57 5.57 9.91
C ASN A 123 -4.13 5.62 9.40
N ALA A 124 -3.82 6.63 8.57
CA ALA A 124 -2.51 6.81 7.97
C ALA A 124 -1.39 7.05 9.00
N GLU A 125 -1.68 7.71 10.12
CA GLU A 125 -0.71 7.93 11.19
C GLU A 125 -0.34 6.62 11.88
N ALA A 126 -1.34 5.82 12.26
CA ALA A 126 -1.13 4.49 12.82
C ALA A 126 -0.38 3.58 11.84
N PHE A 127 -0.69 3.67 10.54
CA PHE A 127 0.05 2.97 9.50
C PHE A 127 1.54 3.35 9.50
N PHE A 128 1.88 4.64 9.42
CA PHE A 128 3.28 5.05 9.35
C PHE A 128 4.03 4.73 10.64
N HIS A 129 3.38 4.87 11.80
CA HIS A 129 3.95 4.44 13.08
C HIS A 129 4.28 2.94 13.04
N HIS A 130 3.32 2.09 12.63
CA HIS A 130 3.54 0.65 12.52
C HIS A 130 4.66 0.33 11.52
N PHE A 131 4.59 0.87 10.30
CA PHE A 131 5.53 0.59 9.22
C PHE A 131 6.99 0.90 9.62
N PHE A 132 7.26 2.10 10.13
CA PHE A 132 8.62 2.50 10.54
C PHE A 132 9.06 1.90 11.87
N SER A 133 8.15 1.35 12.68
CA SER A 133 8.54 0.59 13.88
C SER A 133 9.13 -0.79 13.57
N GLN A 134 8.94 -1.31 12.36
CA GLN A 134 9.50 -2.60 11.92
C GLN A 134 10.96 -2.49 11.47
N SER A 135 11.47 -1.27 11.31
CA SER A 135 12.83 -0.97 10.91
C SER A 135 13.57 -0.22 12.02
N ARG A 136 14.90 -0.13 11.91
CA ARG A 136 15.70 0.62 12.88
C ARG A 136 16.23 1.90 12.28
N MET A 137 16.26 2.96 13.08
CA MET A 137 16.99 4.17 12.74
C MET A 137 18.49 3.87 12.70
N LEU A 138 19.16 4.42 11.69
CA LEU A 138 20.61 4.41 11.59
C LEU A 138 21.19 5.41 12.60
N PRO A 139 22.32 5.09 13.25
CA PRO A 139 22.99 6.05 14.12
C PRO A 139 23.40 7.28 13.30
N GLU A 140 23.27 8.47 13.89
CA GLU A 140 23.81 9.69 13.29
C GLU A 140 25.32 9.49 13.06
N THR A 141 25.74 9.60 11.81
CA THR A 141 27.17 9.58 11.51
C THR A 141 27.72 10.94 11.91
N ASN A 142 28.44 11.00 13.03
CA ASN A 142 29.26 12.17 13.34
C ASN A 142 30.25 12.36 12.19
N SER A 143 30.08 13.43 11.42
CA SER A 143 30.97 13.83 10.32
C SER A 143 32.27 14.48 10.83
N GLU A 144 32.86 13.95 11.90
CA GLU A 144 34.19 14.34 12.36
C GLU A 144 35.04 13.11 12.70
N SER A 145 36.26 13.07 12.14
CA SER A 145 37.30 12.03 12.23
C SER A 145 37.02 10.76 11.41
N THR A 146 37.56 10.61 10.20
CA THR A 146 38.96 10.15 10.01
C THR A 146 39.43 10.49 8.59
N ILE A 147 39.97 11.70 8.39
CA ILE A 147 41.06 11.91 7.41
C ILE A 147 42.32 12.01 8.26
N GLY A 148 42.89 10.85 8.57
CA GLY A 148 44.07 10.77 9.42
C GLY A 148 44.61 9.35 9.45
N MET A 149 45.71 9.15 8.73
CA MET A 149 46.61 8.00 8.76
C MET A 149 46.06 6.67 8.23
N LEU A 150 46.50 6.30 7.03
CA LEU A 150 47.46 5.21 6.85
C LEU A 150 47.98 5.19 5.39
N ARG A 151 49.23 5.65 5.25
CA ARG A 151 50.26 5.35 4.23
C ARG A 151 49.97 5.67 2.77
#